data_AF-A1WW82-F1
#
_entry.id   AF-A1WW82-F1
#
_cell.length_a   1.000
_cell.length_b   1.000
_cell.length_c   1.000
_cell.angle_alpha   90.00
_cell.angle_beta   90.00
_cell.angle_gamma   90.00
#
_symmetry.space_group_name_H-M   'P 1'
#
loop_
_entity.id
_entity.type
_entity.pdbx_description
1 polymer ?
#
loop_
_entity_poly.entity_id
_entity_poly.type
_entity_poly.pdbx_seq_one_letter_code
_entity_poly.pdbx_strand_id
1 'polypeptide(L)'
;MHVRYWMLALMAAGLLALAGCNDSSAPDESPETDEQGEAFEAAEDPMEAAQEDAAPPAEADHNGVATDDTARAEEEAVAQPVASHANEDNEDHPGLAIYRSGTAPSCRSCHDRGIAGAPVTGQEADWADRSRDLDELLDATLRGKGAMPAYRGRADEDDLIKAIEYMLSTLEDA
;
A
#
# COMPACT_ATOMS: atom_id res chain seq x y z
N MET A 1 -10.63 -4.43 -48.56
CA MET A 1 -11.81 -5.19 -49.03
C MET A 1 -11.46 -6.68 -49.10
N HIS A 2 -11.48 -7.40 -47.97
CA HIS A 2 -11.45 -8.88 -47.92
C HIS A 2 -12.25 -9.33 -46.69
N VAL A 3 -13.52 -8.92 -46.71
CA VAL A 3 -14.56 -9.45 -45.82
C VAL A 3 -15.12 -10.68 -46.55
N ARG A 4 -15.54 -11.70 -45.77
CA ARG A 4 -16.51 -12.75 -46.15
C ARG A 4 -15.95 -14.01 -46.83
N TYR A 5 -15.27 -14.89 -46.10
CA TYR A 5 -15.29 -16.32 -46.45
C TYR A 5 -15.00 -17.25 -45.26
N TRP A 6 -15.66 -17.06 -44.12
CA TRP A 6 -15.59 -18.05 -43.01
C TRP A 6 -16.94 -18.26 -42.32
N MET A 7 -18.04 -18.13 -43.06
CA MET A 7 -19.33 -18.63 -42.62
C MET A 7 -19.59 -20.01 -43.21
N LEU A 8 -19.86 -20.97 -42.32
CA LEU A 8 -20.76 -22.13 -42.46
C LEU A 8 -20.22 -23.47 -43.03
N ALA A 9 -19.93 -24.39 -42.10
CA ALA A 9 -20.35 -25.80 -42.16
C ALA A 9 -20.45 -26.32 -40.70
N LEU A 10 -21.64 -26.29 -40.10
CA LEU A 10 -22.60 -27.41 -39.97
C LEU A 10 -22.11 -28.51 -39.02
N MET A 11 -22.61 -28.51 -37.78
CA MET A 11 -23.61 -29.47 -37.24
C MET A 11 -22.96 -30.73 -36.65
N ALA A 12 -23.46 -31.39 -35.61
CA ALA A 12 -24.44 -31.13 -34.56
C ALA A 12 -24.39 -32.38 -33.65
N ALA A 13 -24.85 -32.20 -32.41
CA ALA A 13 -25.49 -33.19 -31.55
C ALA A 13 -24.67 -34.34 -30.95
N GLY A 14 -24.70 -34.38 -29.61
CA GLY A 14 -24.33 -35.52 -28.78
C GLY A 14 -24.52 -35.25 -27.28
N LEU A 15 -25.78 -35.08 -26.83
CA LEU A 15 -26.21 -35.19 -25.43
C LEU A 15 -25.87 -36.59 -24.88
N LEU A 16 -25.46 -36.73 -23.61
CA LEU A 16 -26.31 -37.25 -22.51
C LEU A 16 -25.50 -37.62 -21.24
N ALA A 17 -25.83 -36.90 -20.15
CA ALA A 17 -25.90 -37.24 -18.71
C ALA A 17 -24.88 -38.17 -18.01
N LEU A 18 -24.42 -37.71 -16.82
CA LEU A 18 -24.60 -38.31 -15.48
C LEU A 18 -23.84 -37.37 -14.50
N ALA A 19 -24.49 -36.54 -13.67
CA ALA A 19 -25.13 -36.92 -12.41
C ALA A 19 -24.24 -37.86 -11.55
N GLY A 20 -23.13 -37.32 -11.05
CA GLY A 20 -22.40 -37.87 -9.91
C GLY A 20 -22.71 -37.03 -8.67
N CYS A 21 -23.43 -37.62 -7.71
CA CYS A 21 -23.68 -37.05 -6.41
C CYS A 21 -22.34 -36.78 -5.70
N ASN A 22 -22.14 -35.55 -5.23
CA ASN A 22 -21.12 -35.24 -4.24
C ASN A 22 -21.61 -35.78 -2.89
N ASP A 23 -21.14 -36.98 -2.54
CA ASP A 23 -21.44 -37.66 -1.29
C ASP A 23 -20.82 -36.89 -0.12
N SER A 24 -21.70 -36.39 0.74
CA SER A 24 -21.39 -35.83 2.05
C SER A 24 -20.78 -36.90 2.94
N SER A 25 -19.56 -36.68 3.40
CA SER A 25 -19.03 -37.28 4.61
C SER A 25 -18.23 -36.23 5.37
N ALA A 26 -18.95 -35.42 6.15
CA ALA A 26 -18.40 -34.68 7.28
C ALA A 26 -19.08 -35.26 8.53
N PRO A 27 -18.34 -35.76 9.53
CA PRO A 27 -18.93 -36.09 10.81
C PRO A 27 -19.29 -34.80 11.57
N ASP A 28 -20.55 -34.74 11.96
CA ASP A 28 -21.10 -33.86 12.99
C ASP A 28 -20.61 -34.36 14.34
N GLU A 29 -19.68 -33.63 14.96
CA GLU A 29 -19.43 -33.75 16.40
C GLU A 29 -19.06 -32.37 16.95
N SER A 30 -20.05 -31.76 17.58
CA SER A 30 -19.93 -30.79 18.65
C SER A 30 -21.05 -31.14 19.63
N PRO A 31 -20.99 -30.75 20.91
CA PRO A 31 -19.86 -30.34 21.74
C PRO A 31 -19.83 -31.10 23.08
N GLU A 32 -18.66 -31.19 23.72
CA GLU A 32 -18.61 -31.38 25.18
C GLU A 32 -17.52 -30.52 25.79
N THR A 33 -18.02 -29.54 26.54
CA THR A 33 -17.34 -28.85 27.62
C THR A 33 -17.08 -29.82 28.77
N ASP A 34 -15.88 -29.80 29.33
CA ASP A 34 -15.70 -30.03 30.76
C ASP A 34 -14.66 -29.04 31.29
N GLU A 35 -15.19 -28.05 32.02
CA GLU A 35 -14.49 -27.29 33.04
C GLU A 35 -14.14 -28.20 34.22
N GLN A 36 -13.05 -27.89 34.95
CA GLN A 36 -12.74 -28.19 36.37
C GLN A 36 -11.20 -28.11 36.47
N GLY A 37 -10.51 -27.25 37.20
CA GLY A 37 -10.71 -26.35 38.35
C GLY A 37 -9.29 -25.82 38.68
N GLU A 38 -8.96 -24.81 39.49
CA GLU A 38 -9.57 -24.03 40.57
C GLU A 38 -8.76 -22.71 40.67
N ALA A 39 -9.42 -21.56 40.73
CA ALA A 39 -9.61 -20.72 41.93
C ALA A 39 -8.34 -20.10 42.56
N PHE A 40 -8.23 -18.78 42.47
CA PHE A 40 -7.95 -17.97 43.67
C PHE A 40 -8.86 -16.74 43.69
N GLU A 41 -9.54 -16.58 44.81
CA GLU A 41 -10.57 -15.59 45.10
C GLU A 41 -10.12 -14.12 45.05
N ALA A 42 -11.06 -13.32 44.53
CA ALA A 42 -11.63 -12.05 44.99
C ALA A 42 -10.89 -11.16 46.01
N ALA A 43 -10.87 -9.87 45.66
CA ALA A 43 -11.21 -8.78 46.58
C ALA A 43 -11.99 -7.68 45.83
N GLU A 44 -13.30 -7.62 46.12
CA GLU A 44 -14.21 -6.46 46.10
C GLU A 44 -13.64 -5.29 46.96
N ASP A 45 -13.94 -3.98 46.85
CA ASP A 45 -15.04 -3.10 46.35
C ASP A 45 -14.50 -1.63 46.52
N PRO A 46 -15.23 -0.50 46.30
CA PRO A 46 -16.19 -0.07 45.26
C PRO A 46 -15.83 1.27 44.57
N MET A 47 -16.48 1.50 43.42
CA MET A 47 -17.17 2.71 42.90
C MET A 47 -16.97 4.09 43.58
N GLU A 48 -16.64 5.12 42.78
CA GLU A 48 -17.21 6.48 42.91
C GLU A 48 -17.18 7.18 41.54
N ALA A 49 -18.32 7.75 41.16
CA ALA A 49 -18.60 8.36 39.86
C ALA A 49 -18.29 9.86 39.84
N ALA A 50 -18.01 10.42 38.64
CA ALA A 50 -18.44 11.77 38.27
C ALA A 50 -18.34 12.01 36.75
N GLN A 51 -19.49 12.15 36.12
CA GLN A 51 -19.73 12.95 34.90
C GLN A 51 -19.64 14.44 35.32
N GLU A 52 -19.20 15.41 34.52
CA GLU A 52 -20.00 16.08 33.47
C GLU A 52 -19.25 17.41 33.16
N ASP A 53 -19.08 17.70 31.87
CA ASP A 53 -19.10 19.00 31.14
C ASP A 53 -18.13 20.16 31.42
N ALA A 54 -17.35 20.53 30.38
CA ALA A 54 -17.69 21.62 29.43
C ALA A 54 -16.45 22.19 28.70
N ALA A 55 -16.50 22.24 27.36
CA ALA A 55 -15.61 23.02 26.46
C ALA A 55 -16.18 24.47 26.26
N PRO A 56 -15.67 25.41 25.41
CA PRO A 56 -14.52 25.43 24.45
C PRO A 56 -13.75 26.80 24.48
N PRO A 57 -13.32 27.42 23.35
CA PRO A 57 -11.99 27.38 22.73
C PRO A 57 -11.20 28.71 22.87
N ALA A 58 -9.90 28.69 22.59
CA ALA A 58 -9.12 29.91 22.36
C ALA A 58 -8.48 29.87 20.97
N GLU A 59 -9.26 30.33 19.99
CA GLU A 59 -8.75 30.86 18.73
C GLU A 59 -8.01 32.17 19.04
N ALA A 60 -6.76 32.30 18.60
CA ALA A 60 -6.08 33.59 18.53
C ALA A 60 -5.62 33.82 17.08
N ASP A 61 -6.50 34.50 16.35
CA ASP A 61 -6.19 35.24 15.13
C ASP A 61 -4.96 36.13 15.35
N HIS A 62 -4.04 36.12 14.39
CA HIS A 62 -3.22 37.28 14.08
C HIS A 62 -2.89 37.24 12.61
N ASN A 63 -3.87 37.69 11.82
CA ASN A 63 -3.60 38.20 10.49
C ASN A 63 -2.88 39.56 10.63
N GLY A 64 -1.57 39.57 10.36
CA GLY A 64 -0.76 40.78 10.26
C GLY A 64 -0.01 40.80 8.93
N VAL A 65 -0.48 41.63 8.00
CA VAL A 65 0.15 41.86 6.69
C VAL A 65 1.23 42.93 6.78
N ALA A 66 2.36 42.60 6.15
CA ALA A 66 3.41 43.39 5.48
C ALA A 66 4.38 44.27 6.31
N THR A 67 5.69 44.05 6.11
CA THR A 67 6.57 44.80 5.16
C THR A 67 7.87 44.01 4.96
N ASP A 68 8.18 43.55 3.75
CA ASP A 68 9.19 44.14 2.82
C ASP A 68 10.65 43.94 3.26
N ASP A 69 11.40 43.07 2.58
CA ASP A 69 12.54 43.45 1.72
C ASP A 69 13.47 42.26 1.40
N THR A 70 13.55 41.96 0.10
CA THR A 70 14.75 41.61 -0.66
C THR A 70 15.42 40.21 -0.55
N ALA A 71 15.19 39.48 -1.66
CA ALA A 71 16.13 38.67 -2.44
C ALA A 71 16.67 37.35 -1.85
N ARG A 72 16.01 36.27 -2.26
CA ARG A 72 16.67 34.99 -2.54
C ARG A 72 16.04 34.39 -3.79
N ALA A 73 16.65 34.72 -4.93
CA ALA A 73 16.67 33.95 -6.17
C ALA A 73 15.48 33.00 -6.37
N GLU A 74 14.42 33.52 -6.96
CA GLU A 74 13.47 32.73 -7.73
C GLU A 74 14.17 32.36 -9.04
N GLU A 75 15.06 31.38 -8.98
CA GLU A 75 15.40 30.60 -10.16
C GLU A 75 14.21 29.67 -10.37
N GLU A 76 13.43 29.95 -11.40
CA GLU A 76 12.33 29.11 -11.85
C GLU A 76 12.82 27.67 -11.99
N ALA A 77 12.47 26.84 -11.00
CA ALA A 77 12.45 25.41 -11.16
C ALA A 77 11.39 25.12 -12.23
N VAL A 78 11.86 24.89 -13.46
CA VAL A 78 11.04 24.35 -14.53
C VAL A 78 10.51 23.01 -14.02
N ALA A 79 9.27 23.04 -13.51
CA ALA A 79 8.59 21.88 -12.97
C ALA A 79 8.33 20.92 -14.13
N GLN A 80 9.25 19.98 -14.29
CA GLN A 80 9.05 18.80 -15.11
C GLN A 80 7.80 18.06 -14.60
N PRO A 81 7.05 17.37 -15.47
CA PRO A 81 5.84 16.67 -15.06
C PRO A 81 6.16 15.70 -13.92
N VAL A 82 5.39 15.78 -12.82
CA VAL A 82 5.57 15.03 -11.55
C VAL A 82 5.30 13.52 -11.67
N ALA A 83 5.26 13.01 -12.89
CA ALA A 83 5.06 11.60 -13.18
C ALA A 83 6.41 10.88 -13.15
N SER A 84 6.40 9.61 -12.77
CA SER A 84 7.61 8.79 -12.68
C SER A 84 8.40 8.82 -13.98
N HIS A 85 9.71 9.01 -13.83
CA HIS A 85 10.70 8.75 -14.87
C HIS A 85 11.20 7.32 -14.71
N ALA A 86 10.30 6.37 -14.45
CA ALA A 86 10.67 4.97 -14.38
C ALA A 86 11.18 4.55 -15.77
N ASN A 87 12.51 4.64 -15.95
CA ASN A 87 13.17 4.44 -17.22
C ASN A 87 12.81 3.07 -17.80
N GLU A 88 12.58 3.03 -19.11
CA GLU A 88 12.38 1.81 -19.89
C GLU A 88 13.58 0.85 -19.75
N ASP A 89 14.72 1.37 -19.29
CA ASP A 89 15.96 0.63 -19.08
C ASP A 89 15.94 -0.34 -17.88
N ASN A 90 14.95 -0.26 -16.98
CA ASN A 90 14.79 -1.18 -15.84
C ASN A 90 13.66 -2.21 -16.02
N GLU A 91 13.25 -2.50 -17.26
CA GLU A 91 12.16 -3.45 -17.53
C GLU A 91 12.43 -4.89 -17.06
N ASP A 92 13.70 -5.30 -17.04
CA ASP A 92 14.12 -6.63 -16.60
C ASP A 92 14.39 -6.72 -15.08
N HIS A 93 14.28 -5.62 -14.34
CA HIS A 93 14.57 -5.62 -12.91
C HIS A 93 13.55 -6.48 -12.14
N PRO A 94 13.97 -7.45 -11.30
CA PRO A 94 13.05 -8.39 -10.63
C PRO A 94 12.02 -7.70 -9.72
N GLY A 95 12.38 -6.53 -9.18
CA GLY A 95 11.50 -5.70 -8.37
C GLY A 95 10.36 -5.01 -9.11
N LEU A 96 10.42 -4.92 -10.45
CA LEU A 96 9.43 -4.18 -11.23
C LEU A 96 8.02 -4.77 -11.09
N ALA A 97 7.91 -6.10 -11.09
CA ALA A 97 6.63 -6.78 -10.94
C ALA A 97 6.01 -6.49 -9.56
N ILE A 98 6.83 -6.48 -8.52
CA ILE A 98 6.38 -6.18 -7.16
C ILE A 98 5.96 -4.72 -7.05
N TYR A 99 6.78 -3.80 -7.54
CA TYR A 99 6.47 -2.38 -7.58
C TYR A 99 5.13 -2.09 -8.26
N ARG A 100 4.87 -2.71 -9.43
CA ARG A 100 3.66 -2.48 -10.22
C ARG A 100 2.41 -3.07 -9.56
N SER A 101 2.49 -4.28 -9.01
CA SER A 101 1.29 -5.05 -8.62
C SER A 101 1.48 -6.14 -7.56
N GLY A 102 2.69 -6.36 -7.04
CA GLY A 102 2.95 -7.47 -6.10
C GLY A 102 2.39 -7.28 -4.70
N THR A 103 1.88 -6.09 -4.39
CA THR A 103 1.32 -5.75 -3.07
C THR A 103 -0.03 -5.04 -3.20
N ALA A 104 -0.79 -4.99 -2.09
CA ALA A 104 -2.06 -4.29 -2.00
C ALA A 104 -2.06 -3.30 -0.81
N PRO A 105 -2.14 -1.97 -1.04
CA PRO A 105 -2.07 -1.30 -2.35
C PRO A 105 -0.71 -1.51 -3.03
N SER A 106 -0.61 -1.37 -4.36
CA SER A 106 0.68 -1.52 -5.06
C SER A 106 1.57 -0.29 -4.86
N CYS A 107 2.89 -0.48 -4.86
CA CYS A 107 3.87 0.60 -4.66
C CYS A 107 3.67 1.73 -5.68
N ARG A 108 3.50 1.34 -6.95
CA ARG A 108 3.21 2.21 -8.09
C ARG A 108 2.04 3.17 -7.84
N SER A 109 1.01 2.72 -7.14
CA SER A 109 -0.21 3.53 -6.94
C SER A 109 0.06 4.89 -6.30
N CYS A 110 1.11 4.98 -5.46
CA CYS A 110 1.53 6.22 -4.84
C CYS A 110 2.82 6.78 -5.43
N HIS A 111 3.80 5.91 -5.72
CA HIS A 111 5.15 6.33 -6.12
C HIS A 111 5.30 6.72 -7.59
N ASP A 112 4.27 6.51 -8.44
CA ASP A 112 4.29 7.02 -9.82
C ASP A 112 4.06 8.53 -9.91
N ARG A 113 3.32 9.11 -8.97
CA ARG A 113 2.84 10.51 -9.06
C ARG A 113 2.97 11.27 -7.75
N GLY A 114 3.70 10.70 -6.80
CA GLY A 114 3.94 11.30 -5.49
C GLY A 114 2.69 11.52 -4.65
N ILE A 115 1.73 10.58 -4.73
CA ILE A 115 0.46 10.71 -4.00
C ILE A 115 0.75 10.81 -2.50
N ALA A 116 0.13 11.81 -1.86
CA ALA A 116 0.29 12.11 -0.44
C ALA A 116 1.76 12.32 0.00
N GLY A 117 2.61 12.83 -0.90
CA GLY A 117 4.02 13.11 -0.61
C GLY A 117 4.95 11.90 -0.69
N ALA A 118 4.48 10.81 -1.31
CA ALA A 118 5.36 9.69 -1.67
C ALA A 118 6.49 10.20 -2.59
N PRO A 119 7.75 9.76 -2.41
CA PRO A 119 8.81 10.08 -3.36
C PRO A 119 8.52 9.45 -4.71
N VAL A 120 8.56 10.25 -5.79
CA VAL A 120 8.35 9.77 -7.15
C VAL A 120 9.52 8.89 -7.59
N THR A 121 9.23 7.73 -8.16
CA THR A 121 10.24 6.82 -8.72
C THR A 121 10.96 7.48 -9.91
N GLY A 122 12.29 7.41 -9.94
CA GLY A 122 13.13 8.07 -10.95
C GLY A 122 13.29 9.58 -10.76
N GLN A 123 12.72 10.19 -9.71
CA GLN A 123 12.83 11.64 -9.51
C GLN A 123 13.88 12.00 -8.46
N GLU A 124 15.12 12.24 -8.86
CA GLU A 124 16.24 12.54 -7.94
C GLU A 124 15.93 13.60 -6.87
N ALA A 125 15.22 14.67 -7.23
CA ALA A 125 14.86 15.74 -6.31
C ALA A 125 14.00 15.25 -5.12
N ASP A 126 13.11 14.28 -5.34
CA ASP A 126 12.30 13.70 -4.28
C ASP A 126 13.13 12.79 -3.36
N TRP A 127 14.26 12.27 -3.84
CA TRP A 127 15.13 11.35 -3.10
C TRP A 127 16.33 12.04 -2.44
N ALA A 128 16.57 13.32 -2.72
CA ALA A 128 17.76 14.05 -2.25
C ALA A 128 17.94 14.04 -0.72
N ASP A 129 16.87 14.24 0.04
CA ASP A 129 16.89 14.27 1.52
C ASP A 129 16.47 12.93 2.15
N ARG A 130 16.26 11.90 1.34
CA ARG A 130 15.82 10.58 1.81
C ARG A 130 17.03 9.65 1.91
N SER A 131 16.94 8.70 2.84
CA SER A 131 17.94 7.63 2.90
C SER A 131 17.86 6.79 1.62
N ARG A 132 19.04 6.46 1.07
CA ARG A 132 19.20 5.45 0.02
C ARG A 132 19.70 4.12 0.60
N ASP A 133 19.81 4.01 1.93
CA ASP A 133 20.16 2.77 2.60
C ASP A 133 18.98 1.78 2.56
N LEU A 134 19.26 0.55 2.13
CA LEU A 134 18.23 -0.46 1.90
C LEU A 134 17.55 -0.89 3.21
N ASP A 135 18.32 -1.07 4.28
CA ASP A 135 17.79 -1.56 5.57
C ASP A 135 16.87 -0.52 6.21
N GLU A 136 17.25 0.76 6.17
CA GLU A 136 16.41 1.86 6.65
C GLU A 136 15.10 1.99 5.86
N LEU A 137 15.17 1.84 4.53
CA LEU A 137 14.01 1.89 3.66
C LEU A 137 13.09 0.68 3.87
N LEU A 138 13.65 -0.50 4.06
CA LEU A 138 12.91 -1.71 4.36
C LEU A 138 12.18 -1.59 5.70
N ASP A 139 12.87 -1.13 6.74
CA ASP A 139 12.28 -0.94 8.06
C ASP A 139 11.14 0.10 8.03
N ALA A 140 11.31 1.20 7.30
CA ALA A 140 10.24 2.18 7.06
C ALA A 140 9.05 1.56 6.29
N THR A 141 9.31 0.68 5.32
CA THR A 141 8.28 -0.01 4.53
C THR A 141 7.49 -1.01 5.38
N LEU A 142 8.20 -1.78 6.21
CA LEU A 142 7.60 -2.76 7.12
C LEU A 142 6.72 -2.07 8.17
N ARG A 143 7.17 -0.94 8.73
CA ARG A 143 6.45 -0.19 9.78
C ARG A 143 5.43 0.80 9.22
N GLY A 144 5.51 1.16 7.94
CA GLY A 144 4.76 2.26 7.35
C GLY A 144 5.32 3.63 7.77
N LYS A 145 5.08 4.65 6.93
CA LYS A 145 5.55 6.02 7.19
C LYS A 145 4.61 7.04 6.54
N GLY A 146 4.10 7.98 7.33
CA GLY A 146 3.13 8.97 6.84
C GLY A 146 1.89 8.30 6.26
N ALA A 147 1.56 8.60 5.01
CA ALA A 147 0.44 7.99 4.29
C ALA A 147 0.76 6.58 3.71
N MET A 148 2.02 6.15 3.73
CA MET A 148 2.42 4.82 3.26
C MET A 148 1.99 3.76 4.29
N PRO A 149 1.18 2.75 3.91
CA PRO A 149 0.76 1.70 4.83
C PRO A 149 1.93 0.83 5.27
N ALA A 150 1.81 0.23 6.45
CA ALA A 150 2.78 -0.76 6.94
C ALA A 150 2.65 -2.07 6.16
N TYR A 151 3.74 -2.61 5.60
CA TYR A 151 3.69 -3.86 4.82
C TYR A 151 4.09 -5.12 5.59
N ARG A 152 4.47 -5.01 6.87
CA ARG A 152 4.71 -6.20 7.71
C ARG A 152 3.49 -7.13 7.69
N GLY A 153 3.70 -8.37 7.25
CA GLY A 153 2.65 -9.39 7.15
C GLY A 153 1.66 -9.20 6.01
N ARG A 154 1.86 -8.19 5.14
CA ARG A 154 1.07 -8.01 3.90
C ARG A 154 1.79 -8.47 2.64
N ALA A 155 3.12 -8.49 2.68
CA ALA A 155 3.98 -8.94 1.60
C ALA A 155 5.22 -9.62 2.20
N ASP A 156 5.84 -10.51 1.43
CA ASP A 156 7.11 -11.12 1.82
C ASP A 156 8.23 -10.08 1.80
N GLU A 157 9.13 -10.16 2.78
CA GLU A 157 10.21 -9.18 2.96
C GLU A 157 11.14 -9.13 1.75
N ASP A 158 11.46 -10.29 1.17
CA ASP A 158 12.26 -10.40 -0.06
C ASP A 158 11.63 -9.67 -1.24
N ASP A 159 10.30 -9.65 -1.35
CA ASP A 159 9.62 -8.93 -2.41
C ASP A 159 9.63 -7.42 -2.17
N LEU A 160 9.51 -6.99 -0.91
CA LEU A 160 9.67 -5.59 -0.53
C LEU A 160 11.08 -5.09 -0.83
N ILE A 161 12.11 -5.88 -0.51
CA ILE A 161 13.51 -5.57 -0.85
C ILE A 161 13.66 -5.35 -2.35
N LYS A 162 13.21 -6.30 -3.18
CA LYS A 162 13.30 -6.17 -4.65
C LYS A 162 12.60 -4.90 -5.14
N ALA A 163 11.43 -4.58 -4.59
CA ALA A 163 10.68 -3.37 -4.97
C ALA A 163 11.43 -2.08 -4.60
N ILE A 164 12.08 -2.05 -3.42
CA ILE A 164 12.90 -0.91 -3.00
C ILE A 164 14.13 -0.77 -3.90
N GLU A 165 14.83 -1.87 -4.17
CA GLU A 165 15.98 -1.90 -5.09
C GLU A 165 15.60 -1.38 -6.48
N TYR A 166 14.43 -1.79 -7.00
CA TYR A 166 13.91 -1.25 -8.28
C TYR A 166 13.73 0.27 -8.21
N MET A 167 13.16 0.79 -7.13
CA MET A 167 12.95 2.23 -7.01
C MET A 167 14.27 2.99 -6.89
N LEU A 168 15.29 2.40 -6.25
CA LEU A 168 16.62 2.99 -6.15
C LEU A 168 17.38 2.93 -7.49
N SER A 169 17.30 1.83 -8.23
CA SER A 169 18.00 1.67 -9.52
C SER A 169 17.55 2.73 -10.54
N THR A 170 16.26 3.10 -10.52
CA THR A 170 15.74 4.17 -11.39
C THR A 170 16.37 5.55 -11.14
N LEU A 171 17.10 5.75 -10.05
CA LEU A 171 17.82 7.00 -9.75
C LEU A 171 19.25 7.00 -10.30
N GLU A 172 19.82 5.83 -10.57
CA GLU A 172 21.19 5.71 -11.11
C GLU A 172 21.22 5.96 -12.63
N ASP A 173 20.07 5.78 -13.27
CA ASP A 173 19.86 5.94 -14.72
C ASP A 173 19.19 7.29 -15.09
N ALA A 174 18.99 8.20 -14.12
CA ALA A 174 18.24 9.46 -14.28
C ALA A 174 19.12 10.67 -14.67
#